data_AF-A0A2S0JR91-F1
#
_entry.id   AF-A0A2S0JR91-F1
#
_cell.length_a   1.000
_cell.length_b   1.000
_cell.length_c   1.000
_cell.angle_alpha   90.00
_cell.angle_beta   90.00
_cell.angle_gamma   90.00
#
_symmetry.space_group_name_H-M   'P 1'
#
loop_
_entity.id
_entity.type
_entity.pdbx_description
1 polymer ?
#
loop_
_entity_poly.entity_id
_entity_poly.type
_entity_poly.pdbx_seq_one_letter_code
_entity_poly.pdbx_strand_id
1 'polypeptide(L)'
;MTSKERIIEIFRSNVKGKSPDVTGANINHDGSKGHWLEKQFGISANGDNRADLYGYELKNETTSKTTFGDWSANRYIFNEPNFSHVFKEKSAIERRDHFLRIFGKPNIEKNGRHSWSGEPCPKIDKFNKFGQKLEITPTNDVIAIYDFSKDGREDKFNIVPDQFRNGKVILATWFGEISPSSKRNDKCLKAKLEDKFNDKGWFTCKKGLNGAYNEICFGEPFNYNSWIKLVEKGTVFFDSGMYEGNKRPYSQWRANNSYWDSLIVDRYN
;
A
#
# COMPACT_ATOMS: atom_id res chain seq x y z
N MET A 1 3.69 -21.86 27.09
CA MET A 1 4.20 -20.61 26.51
C MET A 1 3.36 -20.26 25.29
N THR A 2 2.66 -19.13 25.32
CA THR A 2 1.80 -18.64 24.25
C THR A 2 2.62 -18.08 23.07
N SER A 3 2.00 -17.92 21.90
CA SER A 3 2.65 -17.25 20.75
C SER A 3 3.20 -15.86 21.12
N LYS A 4 2.41 -15.07 21.86
CA LYS A 4 2.79 -13.73 22.32
C LYS A 4 4.00 -13.76 23.26
N GLU A 5 4.02 -14.68 24.24
CA GLU A 5 5.15 -14.85 25.17
C GLU A 5 6.46 -15.17 24.43
N ARG A 6 6.40 -16.06 23.44
CA ARG A 6 7.58 -16.39 22.60
C ARG A 6 8.13 -15.17 21.87
N ILE A 7 7.25 -14.33 21.30
CA ILE A 7 7.66 -13.09 20.62
C ILE A 7 8.34 -12.14 21.61
N ILE A 8 7.79 -11.99 22.83
CA ILE A 8 8.36 -11.14 23.88
C ILE A 8 9.75 -11.65 24.31
N GLU A 9 9.96 -12.97 24.42
CA GLU A 9 11.27 -13.55 24.73
C GLU A 9 12.31 -13.27 23.65
N ILE A 10 11.92 -13.41 22.37
CA ILE A 10 12.79 -13.07 21.24
C ILE A 10 13.13 -11.57 21.27
N PHE A 11 12.14 -10.71 21.52
CA PHE A 11 12.36 -9.27 21.65
C PHE A 11 13.37 -8.95 22.75
N ARG A 12 13.19 -9.50 23.96
CA ARG A 12 14.10 -9.27 25.11
C ARG A 12 15.52 -9.75 24.83
N SER A 13 15.67 -10.86 24.13
CA SER A 13 16.98 -11.47 23.86
C SER A 13 17.71 -10.80 22.69
N ASN A 14 16.97 -10.47 21.63
CA ASN A 14 17.57 -10.12 20.34
C ASN A 14 17.39 -8.67 19.94
N VAL A 15 16.41 -7.95 20.48
CA VAL A 15 16.00 -6.62 19.98
C VAL A 15 16.14 -5.52 21.04
N LYS A 16 15.70 -5.78 22.28
CA LYS A 16 15.67 -4.80 23.37
C LYS A 16 17.06 -4.19 23.61
N GLY A 17 17.11 -2.86 23.71
CA GLY A 17 18.33 -2.08 23.91
C GLY A 17 19.21 -1.92 22.66
N LYS A 18 18.83 -2.50 21.51
CA LYS A 18 19.62 -2.40 20.27
C LYS A 18 19.04 -1.35 19.32
N SER A 19 19.92 -0.68 18.59
CA SER A 19 19.55 0.16 17.45
C SER A 19 19.71 -0.64 16.15
N PRO A 20 18.88 -0.39 15.11
CA PRO A 20 19.07 -1.03 13.82
C PRO A 20 20.43 -0.71 13.23
N ASP A 21 21.26 -1.74 13.04
CA ASP A 21 22.48 -1.63 12.27
C ASP A 21 22.18 -1.90 10.80
N VAL A 22 22.27 -0.85 9.99
CA VAL A 22 22.02 -0.89 8.54
C VAL A 22 23.31 -0.66 7.75
N THR A 23 24.48 -0.84 8.37
CA THR A 23 25.76 -0.79 7.65
C THR A 23 25.77 -1.83 6.53
N GLY A 24 26.17 -1.41 5.33
CA GLY A 24 26.13 -2.25 4.11
C GLY A 24 24.76 -2.39 3.45
N ALA A 25 23.67 -1.89 4.05
CA ALA A 25 22.40 -1.74 3.34
C ALA A 25 22.47 -0.57 2.36
N ASN A 26 21.75 -0.66 1.24
CA ASN A 26 21.60 0.47 0.34
C ASN A 26 20.95 1.64 1.11
N ILE A 27 21.67 2.76 1.22
CA ILE A 27 21.23 3.96 1.95
C ILE A 27 19.86 4.47 1.45
N ASN A 28 19.53 4.20 0.18
CA ASN A 28 18.25 4.58 -0.44
C ASN A 28 17.13 3.55 -0.23
N HIS A 29 17.35 2.49 0.54
CA HIS A 29 16.33 1.47 0.83
C HIS A 29 15.61 1.81 2.14
N ASP A 30 14.45 2.47 2.02
CA ASP A 30 13.59 2.85 3.15
C ASP A 30 13.16 1.65 4.03
N GLY A 31 13.19 0.43 3.49
CA GLY A 31 12.85 -0.81 4.20
C GLY A 31 14.00 -1.46 4.99
N SER A 32 15.22 -0.91 4.95
CA SER A 32 16.42 -1.53 5.58
C SER A 32 16.26 -1.79 7.09
N LYS A 33 15.67 -0.83 7.82
CA LYS A 33 15.39 -0.98 9.26
C LYS A 33 14.35 -2.05 9.56
N GLY A 34 13.35 -2.20 8.68
CA GLY A 34 12.36 -3.27 8.77
C GLY A 34 12.99 -4.65 8.59
N HIS A 35 13.82 -4.82 7.56
CA HIS A 35 14.56 -6.07 7.33
C HIS A 35 15.52 -6.43 8.46
N TRP A 36 16.19 -5.44 9.05
CA TRP A 36 17.01 -5.68 10.24
C TRP A 36 16.16 -6.26 11.38
N LEU A 37 14.96 -5.71 11.59
CA LEU A 37 14.06 -6.15 12.66
C LEU A 37 13.51 -7.55 12.40
N GLU A 38 13.04 -7.82 11.18
CA GLU A 38 12.61 -9.16 10.72
C GLU A 38 13.70 -10.21 11.00
N LYS A 39 14.95 -9.90 10.67
CA LYS A 39 16.10 -10.78 10.92
C LYS A 39 16.28 -11.08 12.42
N GLN A 40 16.09 -10.10 13.31
CA GLN A 40 16.21 -10.34 14.76
C GLN A 40 15.13 -11.28 15.30
N PHE A 41 13.97 -11.29 14.64
CA PHE A 41 12.86 -12.22 14.92
C PHE A 41 12.97 -13.56 14.17
N GLY A 42 14.05 -13.78 13.41
CA GLY A 42 14.26 -15.01 12.63
C GLY A 42 13.34 -15.12 11.41
N ILE A 43 12.73 -14.03 10.98
CA ILE A 43 11.82 -14.00 9.83
C ILE A 43 12.67 -13.96 8.55
N SER A 44 12.48 -14.95 7.68
CA SER A 44 13.14 -15.00 6.37
C SER A 44 12.27 -14.33 5.32
N ALA A 45 12.88 -13.46 4.50
CA ALA A 45 12.20 -12.78 3.41
C ALA A 45 11.53 -13.79 2.47
N ASN A 46 10.21 -13.71 2.35
CA ASN A 46 9.43 -14.53 1.45
C ASN A 46 8.31 -13.70 0.82
N GLY A 47 7.70 -14.22 -0.25
CA GLY A 47 6.56 -13.58 -0.92
C GLY A 47 5.21 -14.06 -0.41
N ASP A 48 5.14 -14.70 0.74
CA ASP A 48 3.89 -15.20 1.30
C ASP A 48 3.11 -14.07 1.95
N ASN A 49 1.79 -14.10 1.78
CA ASN A 49 0.91 -13.05 2.30
C ASN A 49 0.33 -13.44 3.67
N ARG A 50 1.11 -14.11 4.52
CA ARG A 50 0.66 -14.55 5.85
C ARG A 50 1.26 -13.67 6.93
N ALA A 51 0.71 -13.77 8.14
CA ALA A 51 1.31 -13.22 9.34
C ALA A 51 2.76 -13.71 9.50
N ASP A 52 3.66 -12.81 9.91
CA ASP A 52 5.10 -13.06 9.90
C ASP A 52 5.57 -14.06 10.96
N LEU A 53 5.01 -14.02 12.17
CA LEU A 53 5.48 -14.82 13.29
C LEU A 53 4.34 -15.29 14.19
N TYR A 54 4.12 -16.61 14.25
CA TYR A 54 3.16 -17.27 15.15
C TYR A 54 1.72 -16.70 15.11
N GLY A 55 1.28 -16.23 13.93
CA GLY A 55 -0.03 -15.63 13.73
C GLY A 55 -0.09 -14.11 13.91
N TYR A 56 1.05 -13.47 14.20
CA TYR A 56 1.18 -12.02 14.29
C TYR A 56 1.96 -11.42 13.11
N GLU A 57 1.45 -10.34 12.53
CA GLU A 57 2.17 -9.51 11.57
C GLU A 57 3.12 -8.54 12.28
N LEU A 58 4.39 -8.50 11.90
CA LEU A 58 5.39 -7.55 12.37
C LEU A 58 5.30 -6.26 11.57
N LYS A 59 5.10 -5.14 12.26
CA LYS A 59 5.26 -3.80 11.69
C LYS A 59 6.48 -3.13 12.27
N ASN A 60 7.23 -2.46 11.40
CA ASN A 60 8.33 -1.61 11.81
C ASN A 60 7.79 -0.22 12.20
N GLU A 61 8.38 0.39 13.22
CA GLU A 61 8.15 1.78 13.54
C GLU A 61 8.75 2.69 12.46
N THR A 62 7.88 3.44 11.80
CA THR A 62 8.23 4.45 10.79
C THR A 62 8.08 5.86 11.36
N THR A 63 8.40 6.88 10.56
CA THR A 63 8.34 8.28 11.01
C THR A 63 6.95 8.90 10.97
N SER A 64 6.06 8.46 10.07
CA SER A 64 4.77 9.14 9.88
C SER A 64 3.58 8.22 9.58
N LYS A 65 3.82 7.14 8.82
CA LYS A 65 2.76 6.28 8.29
C LYS A 65 3.19 4.83 8.31
N THR A 66 2.28 3.93 8.65
CA THR A 66 2.52 2.49 8.64
C THR A 66 1.59 1.83 7.63
N THR A 67 2.16 0.92 6.84
CA THR A 67 1.49 0.23 5.73
C THR A 67 0.81 -1.05 6.22
N PHE A 68 -0.47 -1.24 5.84
CA PHE A 68 -1.16 -2.52 5.95
C PHE A 68 -0.56 -3.53 4.98
N GLY A 69 -0.51 -3.16 3.69
CA GLY A 69 0.23 -3.90 2.66
C GLY A 69 0.44 -3.10 1.37
N ASP A 70 1.32 -3.63 0.52
CA ASP A 70 1.49 -3.21 -0.88
C ASP A 70 0.62 -4.10 -1.76
N TRP A 71 -0.58 -3.64 -2.08
CA TRP A 71 -1.58 -4.41 -2.79
C TRP A 71 -1.95 -3.69 -4.08
N SER A 72 -1.30 -4.09 -5.17
CA SER A 72 -1.68 -3.65 -6.52
C SER A 72 -3.13 -4.00 -6.83
N ALA A 73 -3.76 -3.16 -7.65
CA ALA A 73 -5.11 -3.38 -8.12
C ALA A 73 -5.18 -4.70 -8.90
N ASN A 74 -6.32 -5.38 -8.79
CA ASN A 74 -6.59 -6.59 -9.54
C ASN A 74 -6.67 -6.27 -11.03
N ARG A 75 -7.25 -5.11 -11.38
CA ARG A 75 -7.40 -4.65 -12.76
C ARG A 75 -6.89 -3.22 -12.89
N TYR A 76 -6.25 -2.95 -14.02
CA TYR A 76 -5.80 -1.63 -14.41
C TYR A 76 -6.23 -1.40 -15.86
N ILE A 77 -6.75 -0.22 -16.16
CA ILE A 77 -7.26 0.14 -17.49
C ILE A 77 -6.25 -0.12 -18.62
N PHE A 78 -4.96 0.08 -18.35
CA PHE A 78 -3.88 -0.13 -19.32
C PHE A 78 -3.56 -1.61 -19.60
N ASN A 79 -4.25 -2.54 -18.96
CA ASN A 79 -4.21 -3.97 -19.27
C ASN A 79 -5.56 -4.50 -19.75
N GLU A 80 -6.59 -3.65 -19.84
CA GLU A 80 -7.92 -4.08 -20.27
C GLU A 80 -7.98 -4.21 -21.81
N PRO A 81 -8.46 -5.36 -22.35
CA PRO A 81 -8.49 -5.59 -23.80
C PRO A 81 -9.23 -4.51 -24.59
N ASN A 82 -10.32 -3.96 -24.02
CA ASN A 82 -11.13 -2.93 -24.66
C ASN A 82 -10.36 -1.61 -24.89
N PHE A 83 -9.27 -1.37 -24.15
CA PHE A 83 -8.42 -0.19 -24.27
C PHE A 83 -7.06 -0.48 -24.93
N SER A 84 -6.88 -1.66 -25.53
CA SER A 84 -5.67 -2.03 -26.27
C SER A 84 -5.35 -1.10 -27.45
N HIS A 85 -6.37 -0.43 -28.00
CA HIS A 85 -6.20 0.56 -29.05
C HIS A 85 -5.68 1.92 -28.52
N VAL A 86 -5.78 2.18 -27.21
CA VAL A 86 -5.16 3.35 -26.55
C VAL A 86 -3.78 2.95 -26.04
N PHE A 87 -3.68 1.87 -25.28
CA PHE A 87 -2.44 1.34 -24.72
C PHE A 87 -1.87 0.23 -25.62
N LYS A 88 -1.29 0.65 -26.75
CA LYS A 88 -0.87 -0.24 -27.84
C LYS A 88 0.44 -0.99 -27.57
N GLU A 89 1.15 -0.62 -26.51
CA GLU A 89 2.48 -1.12 -26.23
C GLU A 89 2.47 -2.60 -25.84
N LYS A 90 3.51 -3.34 -26.24
CA LYS A 90 3.57 -4.79 -26.07
C LYS A 90 3.77 -5.16 -24.60
N SER A 91 4.65 -4.46 -23.89
CA SER A 91 4.93 -4.76 -22.49
C SER A 91 3.98 -4.07 -21.53
N ALA A 92 3.70 -4.70 -20.39
CA ALA A 92 2.89 -4.09 -19.33
C ALA A 92 3.55 -2.86 -18.71
N ILE A 93 4.89 -2.76 -18.78
CA ILE A 93 5.64 -1.62 -18.27
C ILE A 93 5.39 -0.41 -19.17
N GLU A 94 5.52 -0.57 -20.49
CA GLU A 94 5.31 0.53 -21.44
C GLU A 94 3.86 1.02 -21.45
N ARG A 95 2.87 0.12 -21.38
CA ARG A 95 1.45 0.52 -21.27
C ARG A 95 1.16 1.30 -19.99
N ARG A 96 1.81 0.93 -18.88
CA ARG A 96 1.72 1.68 -17.63
C ARG A 96 2.42 3.04 -17.74
N ASP A 97 3.58 3.12 -18.39
CA ASP A 97 4.27 4.40 -18.61
C ASP A 97 3.41 5.34 -19.47
N HIS A 98 2.72 4.81 -20.48
CA HIS A 98 1.70 5.56 -21.23
C HIS A 98 0.55 6.01 -20.32
N PHE A 99 0.00 5.14 -19.47
CA PHE A 99 -0.99 5.54 -18.45
C PHE A 99 -0.50 6.69 -17.57
N LEU A 100 0.77 6.67 -17.15
CA LEU A 100 1.36 7.71 -16.32
C LEU A 100 1.49 9.05 -17.04
N ARG A 101 1.69 9.05 -18.37
CA ARG A 101 1.68 10.29 -19.17
C ARG A 101 0.28 10.89 -19.26
N ILE A 102 -0.76 10.06 -19.25
CA ILE A 102 -2.15 10.53 -19.32
C ILE A 102 -2.65 11.01 -17.95
N PHE A 103 -2.45 10.21 -16.90
CA PHE A 103 -3.10 10.38 -15.59
C PHE A 103 -2.12 10.73 -14.45
N GLY A 104 -0.81 10.72 -14.70
CA GLY A 104 0.21 11.08 -13.73
C GLY A 104 0.69 12.53 -13.87
N LYS A 105 1.69 12.88 -13.06
CA LYS A 105 2.33 14.19 -13.04
C LYS A 105 3.82 14.06 -13.34
N PRO A 106 4.40 14.87 -14.24
CA PRO A 106 5.85 14.90 -14.46
C PRO A 106 6.56 15.51 -13.24
N ASN A 107 7.74 14.99 -12.92
CA ASN A 107 8.63 15.56 -11.91
C ASN A 107 9.91 16.09 -12.57
N ILE A 108 10.08 17.41 -12.57
CA ILE A 108 11.23 18.11 -13.18
C ILE A 108 12.55 17.70 -12.53
N GLU A 109 12.58 17.53 -11.21
CA GLU A 109 13.77 17.07 -10.46
C GLU A 109 14.15 15.61 -10.79
N LYS A 110 13.26 14.88 -11.47
CA LYS A 110 13.47 13.52 -11.96
C LYS A 110 13.44 13.47 -13.49
N ASN A 111 13.95 14.52 -14.16
CA ASN A 111 14.05 14.61 -15.63
C ASN A 111 12.68 14.45 -16.33
N GLY A 112 11.62 15.01 -15.75
CA GLY A 112 10.27 14.95 -16.31
C GLY A 112 9.55 13.62 -16.16
N ARG A 113 10.12 12.66 -15.41
CA ARG A 113 9.51 11.34 -15.18
C ARG A 113 8.12 11.48 -14.56
N HIS A 114 7.12 10.84 -15.17
CA HIS A 114 5.76 10.84 -14.69
C HIS A 114 5.56 9.85 -13.55
N SER A 115 4.69 10.22 -12.61
CA SER A 115 4.24 9.35 -11.53
C SER A 115 2.77 9.53 -11.21
N TRP A 116 2.14 8.44 -10.79
CA TRP A 116 0.78 8.43 -10.24
C TRP A 116 0.88 8.47 -8.72
N SER A 117 1.54 9.50 -8.20
CA SER A 117 1.85 9.66 -6.78
C SER A 117 1.62 11.12 -6.37
N GLY A 118 1.37 11.38 -5.10
CA GLY A 118 1.11 12.75 -4.62
C GLY A 118 -0.20 13.31 -5.19
N GLU A 119 -0.13 14.41 -5.92
CA GLU A 119 -1.30 15.14 -6.44
C GLU A 119 -2.22 14.32 -7.37
N PRO A 120 -1.71 13.57 -8.38
CA PRO A 120 -2.54 12.70 -9.22
C PRO A 120 -3.06 11.44 -8.52
N CYS A 121 -2.51 11.06 -7.36
CA CYS A 121 -2.99 9.89 -6.62
C CYS A 121 -4.44 10.14 -6.15
N PRO A 122 -5.40 9.25 -6.47
CA PRO A 122 -6.79 9.44 -6.09
C PRO A 122 -6.97 9.29 -4.57
N LYS A 123 -7.94 10.03 -4.03
CA LYS A 123 -8.37 9.95 -2.63
C LYS A 123 -9.84 9.59 -2.56
N ILE A 124 -10.28 9.04 -1.43
CA ILE A 124 -11.69 8.72 -1.21
C ILE A 124 -12.55 9.99 -1.29
N ASP A 125 -13.70 9.87 -1.95
CA ASP A 125 -14.79 10.85 -2.03
C ASP A 125 -14.51 12.22 -2.64
N LYS A 126 -13.27 12.51 -3.05
CA LYS A 126 -12.92 13.81 -3.64
C LYS A 126 -12.08 13.67 -4.90
N PHE A 127 -12.57 14.28 -5.98
CA PHE A 127 -11.78 14.48 -7.19
C PHE A 127 -10.58 15.37 -6.91
N ASN A 128 -9.39 14.91 -7.29
CA ASN A 128 -8.17 15.71 -7.31
C ASN A 128 -8.11 16.61 -8.56
N LYS A 129 -7.05 17.42 -8.67
CA LYS A 129 -6.84 18.31 -9.83
C LYS A 129 -6.75 17.56 -11.17
N PHE A 130 -6.38 16.29 -11.13
CA PHE A 130 -6.26 15.41 -12.30
C PHE A 130 -7.57 14.69 -12.63
N GLY A 131 -8.69 15.09 -12.03
CA GLY A 131 -10.01 14.49 -12.30
C GLY A 131 -10.18 13.08 -11.75
N GLN A 132 -9.38 12.67 -10.76
CA GLN A 132 -9.37 11.30 -10.23
C GLN A 132 -9.84 11.23 -8.79
N LYS A 133 -10.55 10.15 -8.44
CA LYS A 133 -10.91 9.82 -7.04
C LYS A 133 -11.05 8.32 -6.82
N LEU A 134 -11.09 7.92 -5.56
CA LEU A 134 -11.52 6.59 -5.15
C LEU A 134 -13.02 6.61 -4.82
N GLU A 135 -13.70 5.52 -5.16
CA GLU A 135 -15.07 5.22 -4.72
C GLU A 135 -15.09 3.78 -4.17
N ILE A 136 -15.89 3.54 -3.13
CA ILE A 136 -16.22 2.18 -2.66
C ILE A 136 -17.54 1.78 -3.32
N THR A 137 -17.57 0.63 -3.98
CA THR A 137 -18.78 0.13 -4.65
C THR A 137 -19.73 -0.52 -3.62
N PRO A 138 -21.01 -0.78 -3.99
CA PRO A 138 -21.93 -1.54 -3.12
C PRO A 138 -21.44 -2.96 -2.78
N THR A 139 -20.53 -3.53 -3.58
CA THR A 139 -19.89 -4.83 -3.35
C THR A 139 -18.62 -4.72 -2.49
N ASN A 140 -18.38 -3.57 -1.87
CA ASN A 140 -17.17 -3.24 -1.12
C ASN A 140 -15.87 -3.33 -1.94
N ASP A 141 -15.94 -3.25 -3.27
CA ASP A 141 -14.74 -3.09 -4.09
C ASP A 141 -14.25 -1.64 -3.97
N VAL A 142 -12.95 -1.41 -4.15
CA VAL A 142 -12.43 -0.05 -4.28
C VAL A 142 -12.06 0.19 -5.73
N ILE A 143 -12.56 1.27 -6.31
CA ILE A 143 -12.24 1.68 -7.68
C ILE A 143 -11.57 3.04 -7.70
N ALA A 144 -10.53 3.18 -8.51
CA ALA A 144 -10.04 4.48 -8.93
C ALA A 144 -10.79 4.89 -10.21
N ILE A 145 -11.46 6.03 -10.18
CA ILE A 145 -12.17 6.56 -11.33
C ILE A 145 -11.56 7.88 -11.81
N TYR A 146 -11.75 8.15 -13.09
CA TYR A 146 -11.43 9.40 -13.75
C TYR A 146 -12.68 10.01 -14.38
N ASP A 147 -12.81 11.33 -14.33
CA ASP A 147 -13.86 12.10 -14.99
C ASP A 147 -13.25 13.35 -15.65
N PHE A 148 -13.30 13.42 -16.99
CA PHE A 148 -12.72 14.52 -17.77
C PHE A 148 -13.33 15.88 -17.44
N SER A 149 -14.61 15.91 -17.03
CA SER A 149 -15.26 17.16 -16.59
C SER A 149 -14.69 17.69 -15.27
N LYS A 150 -14.03 16.82 -14.49
CA LYS A 150 -13.40 17.13 -13.21
C LYS A 150 -11.89 17.31 -13.30
N ASP A 151 -11.28 16.96 -14.43
CA ASP A 151 -9.87 17.24 -14.69
C ASP A 151 -9.68 18.75 -14.86
N GLY A 152 -8.90 19.35 -13.96
CA GLY A 152 -8.62 20.77 -13.89
C GLY A 152 -7.28 21.18 -14.50
N ARG A 153 -6.61 20.27 -15.23
CA ARG A 153 -5.39 20.61 -15.97
C ARG A 153 -5.71 21.41 -17.23
N GLU A 154 -4.91 22.44 -17.49
CA GLU A 154 -5.07 23.32 -18.65
C GLU A 154 -4.83 22.58 -19.97
N ASP A 155 -3.90 21.62 -19.96
CA ASP A 155 -3.48 20.83 -21.13
C ASP A 155 -4.25 19.50 -21.29
N LYS A 156 -5.33 19.27 -20.53
CA LYS A 156 -6.08 18.00 -20.55
C LYS A 156 -6.58 17.61 -21.93
N PHE A 157 -6.93 18.57 -22.79
CA PHE A 157 -7.37 18.31 -24.18
C PHE A 157 -6.23 17.85 -25.09
N ASN A 158 -4.97 18.08 -24.72
CA ASN A 158 -3.82 17.60 -25.48
C ASN A 158 -3.35 16.23 -24.97
N ILE A 159 -3.52 15.97 -23.68
CA ILE A 159 -2.99 14.77 -23.02
C ILE A 159 -3.99 13.61 -23.04
N VAL A 160 -5.28 13.88 -22.81
CA VAL A 160 -6.28 12.83 -22.58
C VAL A 160 -6.92 12.40 -23.91
N PRO A 161 -6.83 11.12 -24.31
CA PRO A 161 -7.49 10.59 -25.50
C PRO A 161 -9.01 10.78 -25.49
N ASP A 162 -9.63 10.92 -26.68
CA ASP A 162 -11.09 11.13 -26.84
C ASP A 162 -11.94 10.07 -26.14
N GLN A 163 -11.45 8.83 -26.10
CA GLN A 163 -12.09 7.69 -25.44
C GLN A 163 -12.32 7.91 -23.95
N PHE A 164 -11.56 8.80 -23.32
CA PHE A 164 -11.68 9.11 -21.90
C PHE A 164 -12.33 10.48 -21.63
N ARG A 165 -12.79 11.19 -22.66
CA ARG A 165 -13.39 12.54 -22.51
C ARG A 165 -14.88 12.51 -22.16
N ASN A 166 -15.54 11.37 -22.38
CA ASN A 166 -16.98 11.23 -22.21
C ASN A 166 -17.30 10.30 -21.03
N GLY A 167 -17.86 10.88 -19.97
CA GLY A 167 -18.29 10.13 -18.78
C GLY A 167 -17.15 9.73 -17.84
N LYS A 168 -17.50 8.85 -16.89
CA LYS A 168 -16.55 8.31 -15.91
C LYS A 168 -15.86 7.07 -16.47
N VAL A 169 -14.57 6.94 -16.20
CA VAL A 169 -13.75 5.79 -16.59
C VAL A 169 -13.12 5.16 -15.35
N ILE A 170 -13.15 3.84 -15.23
CA ILE A 170 -12.45 3.11 -14.17
C ILE A 170 -10.99 2.94 -14.58
N LEU A 171 -10.08 3.51 -13.80
CA LEU A 171 -8.64 3.41 -14.00
C LEU A 171 -8.05 2.16 -13.35
N ALA A 172 -8.56 1.78 -12.18
CA ALA A 172 -8.09 0.61 -11.44
C ALA A 172 -9.20 0.05 -10.53
N THR A 173 -9.19 -1.27 -10.34
CA THR A 173 -10.14 -1.98 -9.47
C THR A 173 -9.40 -2.89 -8.50
N TRP A 174 -9.67 -2.70 -7.22
CA TRP A 174 -9.35 -3.64 -6.16
C TRP A 174 -10.63 -4.37 -5.76
N PHE A 175 -10.69 -5.67 -6.01
CA PHE A 175 -11.81 -6.48 -5.56
C PHE A 175 -11.81 -6.56 -4.04
N GLY A 176 -12.96 -6.32 -3.42
CA GLY A 176 -13.11 -6.24 -1.98
C GLY A 176 -13.13 -7.61 -1.34
N GLU A 177 -14.26 -8.30 -1.47
CA GLU A 177 -14.49 -9.58 -0.81
C GLU A 177 -14.23 -10.79 -1.69
N ILE A 178 -14.50 -10.70 -2.99
CA ILE A 178 -14.41 -11.82 -3.93
C ILE A 178 -13.63 -11.38 -5.16
N SER A 179 -12.58 -12.14 -5.51
CA SER A 179 -11.95 -12.01 -6.82
C SER A 179 -12.64 -12.93 -7.83
N PRO A 180 -12.91 -12.47 -9.06
CA PRO A 180 -13.46 -13.32 -10.12
C PRO A 180 -12.43 -14.35 -10.63
N SER A 181 -11.16 -14.26 -10.19
CA SER A 181 -10.14 -15.23 -10.54
C SER A 181 -9.79 -16.12 -9.35
N SER A 182 -9.62 -17.42 -9.60
CA SER A 182 -9.06 -18.38 -8.64
C SER A 182 -7.52 -18.37 -8.59
N LYS A 183 -6.85 -17.53 -9.40
CA LYS A 183 -5.40 -17.46 -9.42
C LYS A 183 -4.88 -16.97 -8.07
N ARG A 184 -3.91 -17.68 -7.50
CA ARG A 184 -3.30 -17.38 -6.19
C ARG A 184 -2.78 -15.93 -6.08
N ASN A 185 -2.32 -15.33 -7.17
CA ASN A 185 -1.79 -13.96 -7.21
C ASN A 185 -2.84 -12.87 -7.47
N ASP A 186 -4.11 -13.23 -7.72
CA ASP A 186 -5.21 -12.30 -7.98
C ASP A 186 -6.19 -12.25 -6.79
N LYS A 187 -5.67 -12.27 -5.56
CA LYS A 187 -6.48 -12.17 -4.33
C LYS A 187 -7.23 -10.84 -4.23
N CYS A 188 -8.42 -10.86 -3.65
CA CYS A 188 -9.15 -9.66 -3.22
C CYS A 188 -8.50 -9.02 -1.99
N LEU A 189 -8.89 -7.78 -1.65
CA LEU A 189 -8.40 -7.04 -0.49
C LEU A 189 -8.68 -7.76 0.82
N LYS A 190 -9.86 -8.38 0.97
CA LYS A 190 -10.23 -9.16 2.14
C LYS A 190 -9.21 -10.26 2.42
N ALA A 191 -8.94 -11.12 1.45
CA ALA A 191 -7.95 -12.18 1.60
C ALA A 191 -6.56 -11.59 1.87
N LYS A 192 -6.19 -10.50 1.18
CA LYS A 192 -4.88 -9.86 1.37
C LYS A 192 -4.67 -9.33 2.80
N LEU A 193 -5.69 -8.72 3.36
CA LEU A 193 -5.68 -8.19 4.73
C LEU A 193 -5.76 -9.32 5.76
N GLU A 194 -6.74 -10.20 5.63
CA GLU A 194 -7.07 -11.17 6.68
C GLU A 194 -6.02 -12.27 6.81
N ASP A 195 -5.37 -12.66 5.71
CA ASP A 195 -4.24 -13.61 5.78
C ASP A 195 -3.08 -13.07 6.64
N LYS A 196 -2.91 -11.74 6.70
CA LYS A 196 -1.85 -11.07 7.48
C LYS A 196 -2.26 -10.76 8.90
N PHE A 197 -3.48 -10.25 9.09
CA PHE A 197 -3.85 -9.59 10.34
C PHE A 197 -4.96 -10.28 11.13
N ASN A 198 -5.67 -11.26 10.57
CA ASN A 198 -6.89 -11.78 11.19
C ASN A 198 -6.70 -13.07 12.02
N ASP A 199 -5.46 -13.51 12.25
CA ASP A 199 -5.18 -14.65 13.14
C ASP A 199 -5.03 -14.18 14.60
N LYS A 200 -3.84 -13.69 14.97
CA LYS A 200 -3.56 -13.20 16.33
C LYS A 200 -3.38 -11.69 16.43
N GLY A 201 -3.35 -11.00 15.29
CA GLY A 201 -3.21 -9.56 15.20
C GLY A 201 -1.85 -9.14 14.69
N TRP A 202 -1.28 -8.11 15.30
CA TRP A 202 -0.01 -7.53 14.86
C TRP A 202 0.81 -7.07 16.06
N PHE A 203 2.10 -6.83 15.81
CA PHE A 203 3.02 -6.30 16.79
C PHE A 203 4.01 -5.33 16.15
N THR A 204 4.55 -4.44 16.97
CA THR A 204 5.61 -3.49 16.59
C THR A 204 6.59 -3.33 17.74
N CYS A 205 7.81 -2.91 17.42
CA CYS A 205 8.79 -2.50 18.43
C CYS A 205 8.95 -0.98 18.37
N LYS A 206 9.00 -0.31 19.54
CA LYS A 206 9.13 1.14 19.68
C LYS A 206 10.51 1.54 20.17
N LYS A 207 11.03 2.62 19.61
CA LYS A 207 12.35 3.17 19.96
C LYS A 207 12.24 4.22 21.04
N GLY A 208 13.23 4.24 21.92
CA GLY A 208 13.47 5.38 22.81
C GLY A 208 14.17 6.54 22.08
N LEU A 209 14.40 7.62 22.82
CA LEU A 209 15.09 8.82 22.33
C LEU A 209 16.53 8.54 21.84
N ASN A 210 17.16 7.49 22.35
CA ASN A 210 18.49 7.05 21.93
C ASN A 210 18.49 6.23 20.63
N GLY A 211 17.32 6.02 20.00
CA GLY A 211 17.17 5.21 18.78
C GLY A 211 17.14 3.69 18.98
N ALA A 212 17.31 3.23 20.23
CA ALA A 212 17.26 1.81 20.58
C ALA A 212 15.82 1.35 20.86
N TYR A 213 15.49 0.10 20.52
CA TYR A 213 14.19 -0.47 20.82
C TYR A 213 14.04 -0.76 22.32
N ASN A 214 13.00 -0.19 22.94
CA ASN A 214 12.79 -0.31 24.39
C ASN A 214 11.46 -0.97 24.76
N GLU A 215 10.51 -1.03 23.82
CA GLU A 215 9.17 -1.56 24.06
C GLU A 215 8.72 -2.41 22.87
N ILE A 216 7.98 -3.47 23.15
CA ILE A 216 7.19 -4.23 22.18
C ILE A 216 5.70 -4.03 22.46
N CYS A 217 4.93 -3.76 21.41
CA CYS A 217 3.50 -3.48 21.47
C CYS A 217 2.72 -4.49 20.65
N PHE A 218 1.50 -4.79 21.08
CA PHE A 218 0.58 -5.66 20.33
C PHE A 218 -0.74 -4.95 20.09
N GLY A 219 -1.37 -5.26 18.96
CA GLY A 219 -2.73 -4.86 18.64
C GLY A 219 -3.57 -6.04 18.19
N GLU A 220 -4.89 -5.85 18.27
CA GLU A 220 -5.89 -6.88 17.96
C GLU A 220 -5.94 -7.27 16.47
N PRO A 221 -6.54 -8.42 16.13
CA PRO A 221 -6.83 -8.80 14.76
C PRO A 221 -7.68 -7.79 13.97
N PHE A 222 -7.44 -7.70 12.67
CA PHE A 222 -8.27 -6.91 11.74
C PHE A 222 -9.01 -7.81 10.76
N ASN A 223 -10.28 -7.47 10.51
CA ASN A 223 -11.07 -8.04 9.43
C ASN A 223 -11.42 -6.99 8.36
N TYR A 224 -11.79 -7.44 7.18
CA TYR A 224 -12.07 -6.57 6.05
C TYR A 224 -13.21 -5.58 6.31
N ASN A 225 -14.27 -6.01 6.99
CA ASN A 225 -15.44 -5.18 7.26
C ASN A 225 -15.12 -3.97 8.14
N SER A 226 -14.25 -4.15 9.13
CA SER A 226 -13.75 -3.04 9.95
C SER A 226 -12.79 -2.14 9.17
N TRP A 227 -11.91 -2.75 8.36
CA TRP A 227 -10.90 -2.04 7.60
C TRP A 227 -11.47 -1.17 6.47
N ILE A 228 -12.45 -1.66 5.70
CA ILE A 228 -13.05 -0.91 4.58
C ILE A 228 -13.77 0.36 5.08
N LYS A 229 -14.37 0.33 6.27
CA LYS A 229 -14.96 1.52 6.92
C LYS A 229 -13.91 2.58 7.26
N LEU A 230 -12.65 2.18 7.49
CA LEU A 230 -11.56 3.13 7.69
C LEU A 230 -11.11 3.75 6.37
N VAL A 231 -11.20 3.01 5.27
CA VAL A 231 -10.96 3.53 3.91
C VAL A 231 -12.03 4.55 3.55
N GLU A 232 -13.30 4.22 3.79
CA GLU A 232 -14.45 5.12 3.59
C GLU A 232 -14.26 6.45 4.34
N LYS A 233 -13.80 6.39 5.60
CA LYS A 233 -13.52 7.58 6.41
C LYS A 233 -12.24 8.33 6.02
N GLY A 234 -11.40 7.76 5.14
CA GLY A 234 -10.09 8.29 4.78
C GLY A 234 -9.00 8.13 5.85
N THR A 235 -9.28 7.39 6.94
CA THR A 235 -8.26 7.04 7.95
C THR A 235 -7.21 6.11 7.37
N VAL A 236 -7.67 5.09 6.63
CA VAL A 236 -6.81 4.29 5.75
C VAL A 236 -6.89 4.91 4.36
N PHE A 237 -5.75 5.14 3.74
CA PHE A 237 -5.68 5.76 2.43
C PHE A 237 -4.74 5.01 1.49
N PHE A 238 -5.04 5.13 0.20
CA PHE A 238 -4.20 4.66 -0.87
C PHE A 238 -3.06 5.65 -1.12
N ASP A 239 -1.85 5.12 -1.21
CA ASP A 239 -0.63 5.87 -1.50
C ASP A 239 0.13 5.14 -2.61
N SER A 240 0.04 5.68 -3.82
CA SER A 240 0.69 5.10 -4.98
C SER A 240 2.12 5.61 -5.14
N GLY A 241 3.06 4.69 -5.26
CA GLY A 241 4.46 4.93 -5.64
C GLY A 241 4.74 4.58 -7.11
N MET A 242 3.72 4.55 -7.96
CA MET A 242 3.86 4.19 -9.37
C MET A 242 4.54 5.31 -10.17
N TYR A 243 5.58 4.99 -10.93
CA TYR A 243 6.33 5.94 -11.76
C TYR A 243 6.91 5.26 -13.01
N GLU A 244 7.29 6.06 -14.02
CA GLU A 244 7.77 5.52 -15.31
C GLU A 244 9.05 4.69 -15.18
N GLY A 245 9.11 3.56 -15.90
CA GLY A 245 10.23 2.63 -15.86
C GLY A 245 10.30 1.75 -14.59
N ASN A 246 9.44 1.98 -13.60
CA ASN A 246 9.40 1.14 -12.39
C ASN A 246 8.86 -0.25 -12.69
N LYS A 247 9.43 -1.34 -12.16
CA LYS A 247 8.84 -2.68 -12.37
C LYS A 247 7.58 -2.90 -11.54
N ARG A 248 7.43 -2.23 -10.39
CA ARG A 248 6.33 -2.45 -9.44
C ARG A 248 5.36 -1.26 -9.41
N PRO A 249 4.04 -1.48 -9.28
CA PRO A 249 3.10 -0.38 -9.09
C PRO A 249 3.26 0.39 -7.78
N TYR A 250 3.73 -0.26 -6.70
CA TYR A 250 3.75 0.26 -5.33
C TYR A 250 2.40 0.84 -4.90
N SER A 251 1.44 -0.03 -4.60
CA SER A 251 0.07 0.33 -4.28
C SER A 251 -0.16 0.16 -2.78
N GLN A 252 0.26 1.17 -2.02
CA GLN A 252 0.35 1.05 -0.58
C GLN A 252 -0.96 1.46 0.08
N TRP A 253 -1.46 0.64 0.98
CA TRP A 253 -2.59 0.98 1.84
C TRP A 253 -2.07 1.32 3.23
N ARG A 254 -2.26 2.57 3.67
CA ARG A 254 -1.56 3.12 4.83
C ARG A 254 -2.50 3.87 5.76
N ALA A 255 -2.08 4.02 7.01
CA ALA A 255 -2.65 4.97 7.95
C ALA A 255 -1.52 5.71 8.67
N ASN A 256 -1.84 6.87 9.26
CA ASN A 256 -0.89 7.61 10.07
C ASN A 256 -0.49 6.82 11.32
N ASN A 257 0.73 7.02 11.82
CA ASN A 257 1.21 6.30 13.00
C ASN A 257 0.39 6.59 14.26
N SER A 258 -0.19 7.78 14.38
CA SER A 258 -1.13 8.09 15.48
C SER A 258 -2.34 7.16 15.50
N TYR A 259 -2.85 6.76 14.33
CA TYR A 259 -3.92 5.78 14.26
C TYR A 259 -3.42 4.38 14.66
N TRP A 260 -2.28 3.93 14.12
CA TRP A 260 -1.68 2.65 14.53
C TRP A 260 -1.39 2.57 16.03
N ASP A 261 -0.92 3.66 16.63
CA ASP A 261 -0.63 3.73 18.06
C ASP A 261 -1.89 3.66 18.90
N SER A 262 -3.02 4.18 18.40
CA SER A 262 -4.32 4.07 19.05
C SER A 262 -4.90 2.63 19.06
N LEU A 263 -4.34 1.74 18.25
CA LEU A 263 -4.75 0.33 18.14
C LEU A 263 -3.94 -0.60 19.06
N ILE A 264 -2.95 -0.08 19.78
CA ILE A 264 -2.13 -0.86 20.71
C ILE A 264 -2.94 -1.17 21.97
N VAL A 265 -3.06 -2.46 22.30
CA VAL A 265 -3.77 -2.94 23.49
C VAL A 265 -2.82 -3.42 24.58
N ASP A 266 -1.64 -3.93 24.22
CA ASP A 266 -0.63 -4.39 25.17
C ASP A 266 0.74 -3.77 24.89
N ARG A 267 1.49 -3.51 25.96
CA ARG A 267 2.86 -2.98 25.93
C ARG A 267 3.74 -3.73 26.92
N TYR A 268 4.96 -4.07 26.48
CA TYR A 268 5.94 -4.73 27.32
C TYR A 268 7.32 -4.10 27.12
N ASN A 269 8.00 -3.85 28.24
CA ASN A 269 9.37 -3.35 28.26
C ASN A 269 10.36 -4.51 28.36
#